data_AF-A0A2N6C4K8-F1
#
_entry.id   AF-A0A2N6C4K8-F1
#
_cell.length_a   1.000
_cell.length_b   1.000
_cell.length_c   1.000
_cell.angle_alpha   90.00
_cell.angle_beta   90.00
_cell.angle_gamma   90.00
#
_symmetry.space_group_name_H-M   'P 1'
#
loop_
_entity.id
_entity.type
_entity.pdbx_description
1 polymer ?
#
loop_
_entity_poly.entity_id
_entity_poly.type
_entity_poly.pdbx_seq_one_letter_code
_entity_poly.pdbx_strand_id
1 'polypeptide(L)'
;MDIRDTRVAVAMTATISDGKFAFEGSVEDVSRTGFKMTDIPAKFDPESSDCTAVINGKTRSYKFAVRPTWSSEEGISQVVGFEIISPPVEWIDLLDSLDPDGKLVFLEFEEDEATGRDG
;
A
#
# COMPACT_ATOMS: atom_id res chain seq x y z
N MET A 1 -13.50 -15.41 16.26
CA MET A 1 -13.61 -15.12 14.82
C MET A 1 -12.21 -14.72 14.39
N ASP A 2 -11.42 -15.71 13.97
CA ASP A 2 -10.08 -15.50 13.43
C ASP A 2 -10.23 -14.88 12.05
N ILE A 3 -10.35 -13.55 12.02
CA ILE A 3 -10.24 -12.79 10.78
C ILE A 3 -8.75 -12.88 10.44
N ARG A 4 -8.39 -13.87 9.62
CA ARG A 4 -7.06 -13.90 9.00
C ARG A 4 -6.87 -12.53 8.37
N ASP A 5 -5.80 -11.85 8.73
CA ASP A 5 -5.41 -10.58 8.12
C ASP A 5 -5.08 -10.90 6.66
N THR A 6 -6.11 -10.80 5.81
CA THR A 6 -6.01 -11.13 4.39
C THR A 6 -5.13 -10.07 3.75
N ARG A 7 -4.04 -10.54 3.16
CA ARG A 7 -3.11 -9.70 2.41
C ARG A 7 -3.54 -9.66 0.95
N VAL A 8 -3.57 -8.46 0.40
CA VAL A 8 -3.96 -8.21 -0.99
C VAL A 8 -2.75 -7.63 -1.71
N ALA A 9 -2.41 -8.23 -2.85
CA ALA A 9 -1.36 -7.71 -3.71
C ALA A 9 -1.85 -6.42 -4.37
N VAL A 10 -1.08 -5.33 -4.28
CA VAL A 10 -1.45 -4.04 -4.86
C VAL A 10 -0.26 -3.44 -5.59
N ALA A 11 -0.52 -2.47 -6.47
CA ALA A 11 0.51 -1.66 -7.11
C ALA A 11 0.26 -0.19 -6.74
N MET A 12 0.76 0.22 -5.58
CA MET A 12 0.64 1.58 -5.05
C MET A 12 2.02 2.15 -4.75
N THR A 13 2.12 3.47 -4.59
CA THR A 13 3.35 4.10 -4.11
C THR A 13 3.14 4.60 -2.69
N ALA A 14 4.21 4.61 -1.90
CA ALA A 14 4.17 5.18 -0.57
C ALA A 14 5.36 6.10 -0.31
N THR A 15 5.13 7.08 0.55
CA THR A 15 6.16 7.93 1.11
C THR A 15 6.19 7.70 2.62
N ILE A 16 7.35 7.34 3.15
CA ILE A 16 7.58 7.14 4.58
C ILE A 16 8.49 8.22 5.11
N SER A 17 8.17 8.74 6.28
CA SER A 17 9.01 9.68 7.01
C SER A 17 9.34 9.17 8.40
N ASP A 18 10.64 9.14 8.72
CA ASP A 18 11.20 8.86 10.06
C ASP A 18 11.26 10.13 10.94
N GLY A 19 10.64 11.24 10.49
CA GLY A 19 10.69 12.54 11.14
C GLY A 19 11.91 13.39 10.80
N LYS A 20 12.94 12.83 10.15
CA LYS A 20 14.10 13.59 9.64
C LYS A 20 14.11 13.66 8.13
N PHE A 21 13.83 12.54 7.48
CA PHE A 21 13.84 12.40 6.02
C PHE A 21 12.51 11.82 5.54
N ALA A 22 12.33 11.85 4.23
CA ALA A 22 11.25 11.17 3.54
C ALA A 22 11.85 10.21 2.50
N PHE A 23 11.26 9.04 2.39
CA PHE A 23 11.67 7.95 1.52
C PHE A 23 10.47 7.50 0.71
N GLU A 24 10.64 7.40 -0.61
CA GLU A 24 9.61 6.91 -1.51
C GLU A 24 9.92 5.46 -1.89
N GLY A 25 8.88 4.71 -2.26
CA GLY A 25 9.00 3.32 -2.67
C GLY A 25 7.64 2.74 -3.03
N SER A 26 7.65 1.45 -3.37
CA SER A 26 6.51 0.75 -3.94
C SER A 26 5.83 -0.12 -2.88
N VAL A 27 4.51 -0.10 -2.82
CA VAL A 27 3.72 -0.97 -1.95
C VAL A 27 3.18 -2.11 -2.79
N GLU A 28 3.59 -3.33 -2.45
CA GLU A 28 3.22 -4.54 -3.18
C GLU A 28 2.16 -5.39 -2.47
N ASP A 29 2.06 -5.27 -1.15
CA ASP A 29 1.22 -6.11 -0.31
C ASP A 29 0.64 -5.27 0.81
N VAL A 30 -0.69 -5.31 0.98
CA VAL A 30 -1.40 -4.54 1.99
C VAL A 30 -2.38 -5.39 2.76
N SER A 31 -2.61 -5.02 4.01
CA SER A 31 -3.64 -5.58 4.86
C SER A 31 -4.24 -4.53 5.78
N ARG A 32 -5.21 -4.93 6.60
CA ARG A 32 -5.86 -4.03 7.56
C ARG A 32 -4.89 -3.53 8.62
N THR A 33 -3.88 -4.33 8.94
CA THR A 33 -2.94 -4.08 10.04
C THR A 33 -1.53 -3.78 9.59
N GLY A 34 -1.20 -3.93 8.30
CA GLY A 34 0.16 -3.68 7.82
C GLY A 34 0.27 -3.57 6.31
N PHE A 35 1.49 -3.30 5.85
CA PHE A 35 1.83 -3.34 4.44
C PHE A 35 3.32 -3.64 4.26
N LYS A 36 3.68 -4.11 3.06
CA LYS A 36 5.05 -4.33 2.63
C LYS A 36 5.43 -3.27 1.62
N MET A 37 6.57 -2.63 1.83
CA MET A 37 7.12 -1.64 0.91
C MET A 37 8.51 -2.06 0.43
N THR A 38 8.74 -1.90 -0.86
CA THR A 38 9.98 -2.22 -1.58
C THR A 38 10.61 -0.96 -2.14
N ASP A 39 11.84 -1.09 -2.66
CA ASP A 39 12.63 0.00 -3.24
C ASP A 39 12.92 1.15 -2.24
N ILE A 40 12.89 0.86 -0.94
CA ILE A 40 13.27 1.84 0.07
C ILE A 40 14.80 1.98 0.04
N PRO A 41 15.37 3.19 0.00
CA PRO A 41 16.81 3.37 0.06
C PRO A 41 17.44 2.73 1.32
N ALA A 42 18.61 2.10 1.19
CA ALA A 42 19.33 1.47 2.32
C ALA A 42 19.67 2.43 3.48
N LYS A 43 19.62 3.75 3.23
CA LYS A 43 19.78 4.80 4.25
C LYS A 43 18.57 4.95 5.21
N PHE A 44 17.43 4.33 4.91
CA PHE A 44 16.32 4.26 5.85
C PHE A 44 16.70 3.36 7.02
N ASP A 45 16.48 3.85 8.24
CA ASP A 45 16.79 3.12 9.46
C ASP A 45 15.50 2.49 10.00
N PRO A 46 15.31 1.16 9.85
CA PRO A 46 14.10 0.47 10.32
C PRO A 46 14.08 0.26 11.85
N GLU A 47 15.14 0.62 12.58
CA GLU A 47 15.13 0.61 14.05
C GLU A 47 14.57 1.92 14.63
N SER A 48 14.32 2.90 13.76
CA SER A 48 13.69 4.16 14.11
C SER A 48 12.28 3.95 14.67
N SER A 49 11.93 4.75 15.67
CA SER A 49 10.60 4.76 16.30
C SER A 49 9.48 5.13 15.32
N ASP A 50 8.23 5.12 15.79
CA ASP A 50 7.01 5.34 15.00
C ASP A 50 7.19 6.33 13.82
N CYS A 51 7.01 5.81 12.60
CA CYS A 51 7.11 6.54 11.35
C CYS A 51 5.73 7.02 10.89
N THR A 52 5.73 7.98 9.98
CA THR A 52 4.52 8.37 9.25
C THR A 52 4.61 7.86 7.82
N ALA A 53 3.62 7.08 7.39
CA ALA A 53 3.50 6.65 6.00
C ALA A 53 2.34 7.35 5.30
N VAL A 54 2.52 7.67 4.03
CA VAL A 54 1.47 8.15 3.14
C VAL A 54 1.42 7.22 1.93
N ILE A 55 0.36 6.41 1.82
CA ILE A 55 0.14 5.54 0.67
C ILE A 55 -0.72 6.28 -0.34
N ASN A 56 -0.25 6.42 -1.57
CA ASN A 56 -0.95 7.07 -2.66
C ASN A 56 -1.66 6.00 -3.50
N GLY A 57 -2.99 5.97 -3.40
CA GLY A 57 -3.84 5.21 -4.30
C GLY A 57 -4.17 5.99 -5.57
N LYS A 58 -4.90 5.36 -6.49
CA LYS A 58 -5.28 5.99 -7.77
C LYS A 58 -6.08 7.29 -7.61
N THR A 59 -6.93 7.37 -6.58
CA THR A 59 -7.88 8.48 -6.39
C THR A 59 -7.67 9.26 -5.10
N ARG A 60 -6.99 8.69 -4.11
CA ARG A 60 -6.79 9.27 -2.77
C ARG A 60 -5.46 8.83 -2.16
N SER A 61 -4.95 9.66 -1.25
CA SER A 61 -3.80 9.34 -0.42
C SER A 61 -4.25 9.09 1.03
N TYR A 62 -3.66 8.09 1.67
CA TYR A 62 -3.98 7.67 3.02
C TYR A 62 -2.77 7.86 3.91
N LYS A 63 -2.94 8.52 5.06
CA LYS A 63 -1.86 8.79 6.01
C LYS A 63 -2.00 7.90 7.25
N PHE A 64 -0.89 7.30 7.65
CA PHE A 64 -0.82 6.31 8.72
C PHE A 64 0.32 6.63 9.68
N ALA A 65 0.10 6.36 10.96
CA ALA A 65 1.19 6.13 11.91
C ALA A 65 1.56 4.65 11.85
N VAL A 66 2.83 4.36 11.59
CA VAL A 66 3.30 3.00 11.30
C VAL A 66 4.57 2.69 12.06
N ARG A 67 4.84 1.41 12.26
CA ARG A 67 6.08 0.94 12.85
C ARG A 67 6.73 -0.11 11.95
N PRO A 68 8.03 0.02 11.63
CA PRO A 68 8.76 -1.06 10.97
C PRO A 68 8.78 -2.31 11.88
N THR A 69 8.44 -3.46 11.31
CA THR A 69 8.41 -4.75 12.03
C THR A 69 9.58 -5.64 11.63
N TRP A 70 9.96 -5.62 10.36
CA TRP A 70 11.08 -6.37 9.81
C TRP A 70 11.61 -5.64 8.58
N SER A 71 12.89 -5.86 8.27
CA SER A 71 13.54 -5.37 7.06
C SER A 71 14.37 -6.47 6.41
N SER A 72 14.57 -6.37 5.11
CA SER A 72 15.45 -7.22 4.31
C SER A 72 16.22 -6.35 3.33
N GLU A 73 17.54 -6.43 3.35
CA GLU A 73 18.41 -5.65 2.46
C GLU A 73 18.48 -6.30 1.08
N GLU A 74 18.34 -5.48 0.02
CA GLU A 74 18.38 -5.88 -1.38
C GLU A 74 19.42 -5.00 -2.13
N GLY A 75 20.66 -5.05 -1.67
CA GLY A 75 21.77 -4.30 -2.26
C GLY A 75 21.72 -2.80 -1.95
N ILE A 76 21.27 -1.99 -2.91
CA ILE A 76 21.18 -0.52 -2.75
C ILE A 76 19.84 -0.06 -2.19
N SER A 77 18.85 -0.95 -2.17
CA SER A 77 17.53 -0.76 -1.58
C SER A 77 17.27 -1.82 -0.52
N GLN A 78 16.16 -1.69 0.18
CA GLN A 78 15.67 -2.63 1.18
C GLN A 78 14.15 -2.77 1.05
N VAL A 79 13.67 -3.92 1.51
CA VAL A 79 12.26 -4.23 1.68
C VAL A 79 11.94 -4.13 3.16
N VAL A 80 10.86 -3.45 3.52
CA VAL A 80 10.45 -3.27 4.92
C VAL A 80 8.98 -3.59 5.06
N GLY A 81 8.66 -4.38 6.08
CA GLY A 81 7.30 -4.61 6.53
C GLY A 81 6.92 -3.61 7.61
N PHE A 82 5.76 -2.96 7.45
CA PHE A 82 5.23 -1.99 8.38
C PHE A 82 3.94 -2.48 9.02
N GLU A 83 3.82 -2.28 10.32
CA GLU A 83 2.59 -2.40 11.09
C GLU A 83 1.91 -1.04 11.19
N ILE A 84 0.61 -0.99 10.93
CA ILE A 84 -0.22 0.20 11.05
C ILE A 84 -0.72 0.29 12.50
N ILE A 85 -0.32 1.36 13.21
CA ILE A 85 -0.67 1.56 14.63
C ILE A 85 -2.17 1.86 14.78
N SER A 86 -2.72 2.67 13.87
CA SER A 86 -4.14 3.01 13.85
C SER A 86 -4.61 3.17 12.40
N PRO A 87 -5.27 2.14 11.83
CA PRO A 87 -5.77 2.23 10.47
C PRO A 87 -6.97 3.19 10.41
N PRO A 88 -6.98 4.17 9.50
CA PRO A 88 -8.15 5.00 9.26
C PRO A 88 -9.29 4.14 8.69
N VAL A 89 -10.54 4.48 9.01
CA VAL A 89 -11.73 3.73 8.54
C VAL A 89 -11.76 3.66 7.01
N GLU A 90 -11.40 4.75 6.32
CA GLU A 90 -11.35 4.80 4.85
C GLU A 90 -10.37 3.77 4.24
N TRP A 91 -9.32 3.38 4.97
CA TRP A 91 -8.42 2.32 4.52
C TRP A 91 -9.07 0.95 4.60
N ILE A 92 -9.83 0.71 5.66
CA ILE A 92 -10.58 -0.54 5.83
C ILE A 92 -11.63 -0.65 4.72
N ASP A 93 -12.38 0.43 4.47
CA ASP A 93 -13.38 0.48 3.39
C ASP A 93 -12.74 0.26 2.01
N LEU A 94 -11.54 0.82 1.76
CA LEU A 94 -10.79 0.56 0.54
C LEU A 94 -10.50 -0.93 0.40
N LEU A 95 -9.94 -1.57 1.42
CA LEU A 95 -9.59 -2.99 1.39
C LEU A 95 -10.81 -3.90 1.20
N ASP A 96 -11.95 -3.57 1.82
CA ASP A 96 -13.22 -4.28 1.62
C ASP A 96 -13.78 -4.07 0.20
N SER A 97 -13.37 -3.01 -0.50
CA SER A 97 -13.72 -2.73 -1.90
C SER A 97 -12.73 -3.27 -2.93
N LEU A 98 -11.65 -3.93 -2.49
CA LEU A 98 -10.69 -4.57 -3.38
C LEU A 98 -11.05 -6.04 -3.59
N ASP A 99 -10.95 -6.49 -4.83
CA ASP A 99 -10.97 -7.90 -5.20
C ASP A 99 -9.73 -8.63 -4.67
N PRO A 100 -9.74 -9.97 -4.59
CA PRO A 100 -8.55 -10.76 -4.21
C PRO A 100 -7.31 -10.48 -5.08
N ASP A 101 -7.49 -9.96 -6.30
CA ASP A 101 -6.43 -9.54 -7.22
C ASP A 101 -6.00 -8.07 -7.04
N GLY A 102 -6.47 -7.37 -6.00
CA GLY A 102 -6.11 -5.97 -5.72
C GLY A 102 -6.66 -4.95 -6.70
N LYS A 103 -7.68 -5.33 -7.46
CA LYS A 103 -8.44 -4.44 -8.32
C LYS A 103 -9.60 -3.83 -7.53
N LEU A 104 -9.91 -2.57 -7.78
CA LEU A 104 -11.13 -1.96 -7.25
C LEU A 104 -12.31 -2.61 -7.95
N VAL A 105 -13.24 -3.21 -7.20
CA VAL A 105 -14.40 -3.93 -7.76
C VAL A 105 -15.43 -2.96 -8.39
N PHE A 106 -15.21 -1.65 -8.31
CA PHE A 106 -16.15 -0.64 -8.79
C PHE A 106 -15.55 0.22 -9.90
N LEU A 107 -16.19 0.11 -11.07
CA LEU A 107 -16.01 0.84 -12.33
C LEU A 107 -14.92 0.29 -13.29
N GLU A 108 -15.01 -0.98 -13.64
CA GLU A 108 -14.97 -1.29 -15.08
C GLU A 108 -16.26 -0.69 -15.67
N PHE A 109 -16.20 0.56 -16.12
CA PHE A 109 -17.14 0.96 -17.15
C PHE A 109 -16.86 0.01 -18.31
N GLU A 110 -17.85 -0.84 -18.63
CA GLU A 110 -17.95 -1.51 -19.91
C GLU A 110 -17.50 -0.51 -20.99
N GLU A 111 -16.36 -0.78 -21.63
CA GLU A 111 -16.14 -0.30 -22.99
C GLU A 111 -17.21 -1.02 -23.81
N ASP A 112 -18.40 -0.41 -23.84
CA ASP A 112 -19.54 -0.81 -24.64
C ASP A 112 -19.02 -0.97 -26.07
N GLU A 113 -19.07 -2.21 -26.56
CA GLU A 113 -18.79 -2.54 -27.95
C GLU A 113 -19.46 -1.51 -28.86
N ALA A 114 -18.66 -0.64 -29.50
CA ALA A 114 -19.12 0.13 -30.63
C ALA A 114 -19.30 -0.83 -31.82
N THR A 115 -20.39 -1.59 -31.78
CA THR A 115 -20.91 -2.32 -32.93
C THR A 115 -21.45 -1.32 -33.96
N GLY A 116 -21.13 -1.55 -35.23
CA GLY A 116 -21.76 -0.91 -36.39
C GLY A 116 -20.99 0.31 -36.92
N ARG A 117 -20.73 0.43 -38.23
CA ARG A 117 -21.61 0.08 -39.33
C ARG A 117 -20.80 -0.01 -40.63
N ASP A 118 -20.87 -1.18 -41.26
CA ASP A 118 -20.61 -1.38 -42.68
C ASP A 118 -21.61 -0.51 -43.49
N GLY A 119 -21.09 0.22 -44.47
CA GLY A 119 -21.86 1.09 -45.37
C GLY A 119 -21.11 1.30 -46.67
#